data_AF-A0A242DH35-F1
#
_entry.id   AF-A0A242DH35-F1
#
_cell.length_a   1.000
_cell.length_b   1.000
_cell.length_c   1.000
_cell.angle_alpha   90.00
_cell.angle_beta   90.00
_cell.angle_gamma   90.00
#
_symmetry.space_group_name_H-M   'P 1'
#
loop_
_entity.id
_entity.type
_entity.pdbx_description
1 polymer ?
#
loop_
_entity_poly.entity_id
_entity_poly.type
_entity_poly.pdbx_seq_one_letter_code
_entity_poly.pdbx_strand_id
1 'polypeptide(L)'
;MAQIIFYVLIGLMIFQAFMLVRDVVTHRDDLGPGNWLISGIIGFIADFADTIGIGSFALTTMMLNVTKQNNDDRKLPGILNVGHAIPVLTEAVIFVTVIKVDSLTLVTLILAAIGGSWFGSKYVTKLSETAVQKWIGWALLITAILMLLRQTEVIALLGKGNTAMGLTGVKLIVGIIGNFFFGALMTVGVGLYAPCMAMVYMLGMTPLAAFPIMMCSCAGLQPVASINFIREKAYSRKIALAITIGGIPGVIIASQFLMNLDISMVTYLVIVIIFYTGIQYILKSRKTAVA
;
A
#
# COMPACT_ATOMS: atom_id res chain seq x y z
N MET A 1 -25.10 -2.37 -0.80
CA MET A 1 -23.81 -1.98 -0.18
C MET A 1 -22.68 -1.78 -1.18
N ALA A 2 -22.44 -2.72 -2.13
CA ALA A 2 -21.38 -2.56 -3.14
C ALA A 2 -21.44 -1.21 -3.89
N GLN A 3 -22.65 -0.75 -4.27
CA GLN A 3 -22.84 0.57 -4.88
C GLN A 3 -22.43 1.74 -3.96
N ILE A 4 -22.70 1.66 -2.66
CA ILE A 4 -22.32 2.71 -1.70
C ILE A 4 -20.80 2.78 -1.60
N ILE A 5 -20.13 1.63 -1.46
CA ILE A 5 -18.67 1.58 -1.39
C ILE A 5 -18.07 2.10 -2.71
N PHE A 6 -18.63 1.70 -3.85
CA PHE A 6 -18.23 2.24 -5.15
C PHE A 6 -18.29 3.77 -5.19
N TYR A 7 -19.41 4.39 -4.79
CA TYR A 7 -19.52 5.85 -4.75
C TYR A 7 -18.55 6.51 -3.75
N VAL A 8 -18.30 5.87 -2.60
CA VAL A 8 -17.29 6.33 -1.63
C VAL A 8 -15.90 6.28 -2.23
N LEU A 9 -15.52 5.21 -2.94
CA LEU A 9 -14.23 5.09 -3.62
C LEU A 9 -14.08 6.15 -4.71
N ILE A 10 -15.12 6.42 -5.51
CA ILE A 10 -15.10 7.51 -6.48
C ILE A 10 -14.94 8.87 -5.79
N GLY A 11 -15.65 9.11 -4.69
CA GLY A 11 -15.50 10.33 -3.89
C GLY A 11 -14.08 10.51 -3.36
N LEU A 12 -13.47 9.45 -2.82
CA LEU A 12 -12.07 9.44 -2.36
C LEU A 12 -11.08 9.66 -3.50
N MET A 13 -11.34 9.11 -4.69
CA MET A 13 -10.53 9.32 -5.88
C MET A 13 -10.57 10.76 -6.36
N ILE A 14 -11.75 11.37 -6.43
CA ILE A 14 -11.90 12.80 -6.75
C ILE A 14 -11.21 13.66 -5.70
N PHE A 15 -11.38 13.33 -4.42
CA PHE A 15 -10.72 14.04 -3.31
C PHE A 15 -9.20 13.97 -3.42
N GLN A 16 -8.63 12.78 -3.63
CA GLN A 16 -7.18 12.59 -3.80
C GLN A 16 -6.66 13.33 -5.04
N ALA A 17 -7.37 13.23 -6.17
CA ALA A 17 -7.01 13.94 -7.40
C ALA A 17 -7.00 15.46 -7.17
N PHE A 18 -8.03 15.99 -6.51
CA PHE A 18 -8.10 17.41 -6.18
C PHE A 18 -6.95 17.85 -5.27
N MET A 19 -6.65 17.11 -4.20
CA MET A 19 -5.53 17.44 -3.31
C MET A 19 -4.19 17.45 -4.04
N LEU A 20 -3.93 16.41 -4.85
CA LEU A 20 -2.68 16.26 -5.58
C LEU A 20 -2.54 17.35 -6.65
N VAL A 21 -3.57 17.59 -7.46
CA VAL A 21 -3.57 18.64 -8.49
C VAL A 21 -3.39 20.02 -7.86
N ARG A 22 -4.12 20.31 -6.78
CA ARG A 22 -4.00 21.61 -6.08
C ARG A 22 -2.57 21.82 -5.58
N ASP A 23 -1.96 20.82 -4.95
CA ASP A 23 -0.61 20.95 -4.42
C ASP A 23 0.45 21.08 -5.54
N VAL A 24 0.30 20.33 -6.63
CA VAL A 24 1.17 20.40 -7.82
C VAL A 24 1.06 21.75 -8.52
N VAL A 25 -0.15 22.27 -8.74
CA VAL A 25 -0.37 23.58 -9.39
C VAL A 25 0.18 24.73 -8.55
N THR A 26 0.02 24.64 -7.22
CA THR A 26 0.55 25.63 -6.27
C THR A 26 2.08 25.68 -6.28
N HIS A 27 2.75 24.55 -6.53
CA HIS A 27 4.20 24.43 -6.53
C HIS A 27 4.77 24.12 -7.93
N ARG A 28 4.09 24.53 -8.99
CA ARG A 28 4.44 24.19 -10.38
C ARG A 28 5.87 24.62 -10.79
N ASP A 29 6.41 25.63 -10.13
CA ASP A 29 7.73 26.18 -10.41
C ASP A 29 8.87 25.27 -9.90
N ASP A 30 8.60 24.42 -8.89
CA ASP A 30 9.52 23.39 -8.44
C ASP A 30 8.77 22.15 -7.89
N LEU A 31 8.69 21.12 -8.73
CA LEU A 31 8.07 19.84 -8.40
C LEU A 31 9.05 18.85 -7.71
N GLY A 32 10.30 19.26 -7.49
CA GLY A 32 11.35 18.44 -6.90
C GLY A 32 12.10 17.54 -7.88
N PRO A 33 13.05 16.73 -7.38
CA PRO A 33 13.92 15.88 -8.19
C PRO A 33 13.19 14.64 -8.74
N GLY A 34 13.89 13.93 -9.63
CA GLY A 34 13.39 12.71 -10.28
C GLY A 34 13.07 12.93 -11.77
N ASN A 35 13.04 11.82 -12.51
CA ASN A 35 12.71 11.76 -13.93
C ASN A 35 11.28 11.24 -14.10
N TRP A 36 10.48 11.97 -14.89
CA TRP A 36 9.08 11.64 -15.16
C TRP A 36 8.90 10.26 -15.77
N LEU A 37 9.71 9.93 -16.79
CA LEU A 37 9.59 8.66 -17.50
C LEU A 37 9.98 7.49 -16.61
N ILE A 38 11.12 7.58 -15.91
CA ILE A 38 11.58 6.50 -15.02
C ILE A 38 10.56 6.30 -13.89
N SER A 39 10.11 7.37 -13.23
CA SER A 39 9.13 7.27 -12.14
C SER A 39 7.76 6.78 -12.62
N GLY A 40 7.36 7.13 -13.85
CA GLY A 40 6.15 6.61 -14.47
C GLY A 40 6.24 5.11 -14.79
N ILE A 41 7.37 4.65 -15.33
CA ILE A 41 7.61 3.21 -15.55
C ILE A 41 7.60 2.45 -14.22
N ILE A 42 8.18 3.03 -13.16
CA ILE A 42 8.11 2.48 -11.81
C ILE A 42 6.66 2.34 -11.35
N GLY A 43 5.84 3.39 -11.47
CA GLY A 43 4.42 3.32 -11.13
C GLY A 43 3.68 2.25 -11.92
N PHE A 44 3.91 2.18 -13.24
CA PHE A 44 3.33 1.16 -14.11
C PHE A 44 3.62 -0.26 -13.63
N ILE A 45 4.90 -0.58 -13.43
CA ILE A 45 5.32 -1.93 -13.01
C ILE A 45 4.81 -2.24 -11.60
N ALA A 46 4.90 -1.27 -10.68
CA ALA A 46 4.49 -1.44 -9.30
C ALA A 46 3.00 -1.70 -9.16
N ASP A 47 2.15 -0.90 -9.82
CA ASP A 47 0.70 -1.04 -9.71
C ASP A 47 0.15 -2.16 -10.58
N PHE A 48 0.83 -2.51 -11.69
CA PHE A 48 0.57 -3.78 -12.39
C PHE A 48 0.80 -4.97 -11.46
N ALA A 49 1.96 -4.99 -10.78
CA ALA A 49 2.33 -6.03 -9.82
C ALA A 49 1.37 -6.06 -8.60
N ASP A 50 0.91 -4.90 -8.13
CA ASP A 50 -0.08 -4.79 -7.06
C ASP A 50 -1.41 -5.46 -7.45
N THR A 51 -1.88 -5.16 -8.66
CA THR A 51 -3.15 -5.68 -9.20
C THR A 51 -3.15 -7.20 -9.35
N ILE A 52 -2.00 -7.81 -9.67
CA ILE A 52 -1.84 -9.28 -9.71
C ILE A 52 -1.50 -9.87 -8.32
N GLY A 53 -1.40 -9.04 -7.29
CA GLY A 53 -1.29 -9.44 -5.89
C GLY A 53 0.12 -9.48 -5.30
N ILE A 54 1.15 -8.91 -5.94
CA ILE A 54 2.52 -8.89 -5.40
C ILE A 54 2.70 -7.76 -4.36
N GLY A 55 2.12 -6.58 -4.61
CA GLY A 55 2.30 -5.40 -3.75
C GLY A 55 3.10 -4.28 -4.43
N SER A 56 2.58 -3.04 -4.41
CA SER A 56 3.25 -1.86 -4.99
C SER A 56 4.38 -1.29 -4.12
N PHE A 57 4.19 -1.20 -2.80
CA PHE A 57 5.06 -0.39 -1.92
C PHE A 57 6.52 -0.83 -1.85
N ALA A 58 6.74 -2.12 -1.65
CA ALA A 58 8.09 -2.67 -1.53
C ALA A 58 8.81 -2.65 -2.90
N LEU A 59 8.07 -2.92 -3.99
CA LEU A 59 8.59 -2.90 -5.34
C LEU A 59 8.97 -1.48 -5.79
N THR A 60 8.12 -0.49 -5.52
CA THR A 60 8.43 0.93 -5.75
C THR A 60 9.64 1.37 -4.95
N THR A 61 9.72 1.03 -3.66
CA THR A 61 10.87 1.37 -2.80
C THR A 61 12.18 0.83 -3.38
N MET A 62 12.17 -0.44 -3.80
CA MET A 62 13.31 -1.08 -4.47
C MET A 62 13.68 -0.34 -5.75
N MET A 63 12.73 -0.13 -6.66
CA MET A 63 13.02 0.48 -7.96
C MET A 63 13.51 1.92 -7.80
N LEU A 64 12.92 2.72 -6.90
CA LEU A 64 13.37 4.08 -6.61
C LEU A 64 14.81 4.12 -6.07
N ASN A 65 15.18 3.12 -5.25
CA ASN A 65 16.54 2.99 -4.72
C ASN A 65 17.55 2.62 -5.82
N VAL A 66 17.22 1.62 -6.67
CA VAL A 66 18.08 1.17 -7.77
C VAL A 66 18.28 2.28 -8.82
N THR A 67 17.22 3.00 -9.14
CA THR A 67 17.23 4.08 -10.14
C THR A 67 17.64 5.44 -9.58
N LYS A 68 17.95 5.51 -8.27
CA LYS A 68 18.36 6.72 -7.54
C LYS A 68 17.43 7.93 -7.79
N GLN A 69 16.12 7.68 -7.86
CA GLN A 69 15.14 8.74 -8.15
C GLN A 69 14.84 9.59 -6.92
N ASN A 70 14.91 8.99 -5.72
CA ASN A 70 14.64 9.67 -4.47
C ASN A 70 15.96 10.04 -3.76
N ASN A 71 16.13 11.32 -3.48
CA ASN A 71 17.32 11.86 -2.81
C ASN A 71 17.11 12.13 -1.31
N ASP A 72 15.87 12.03 -0.81
CA ASP A 72 15.51 12.28 0.59
C ASP A 72 14.60 11.15 1.08
N ASP A 73 15.15 10.21 1.85
CA ASP A 73 14.41 9.03 2.29
C ASP A 73 13.23 9.38 3.20
N ARG A 74 13.21 10.56 3.84
CA ARG A 74 12.06 11.01 4.64
C ARG A 74 10.81 11.17 3.79
N LYS A 75 10.97 11.41 2.48
CA LYS A 75 9.88 11.56 1.53
C LYS A 75 9.34 10.23 1.02
N LEU A 76 10.07 9.13 1.19
CA LEU A 76 9.70 7.84 0.64
C LEU A 76 8.31 7.37 1.13
N PRO A 77 7.97 7.41 2.42
CA PRO A 77 6.64 7.00 2.87
C PRO A 77 5.52 7.83 2.24
N GLY A 78 5.74 9.13 2.05
CA GLY A 78 4.81 10.02 1.36
C GLY A 78 4.72 9.75 -0.14
N ILE A 79 5.83 9.44 -0.81
CA ILE A 79 5.84 9.04 -2.23
C ILE A 79 4.97 7.80 -2.44
N LEU A 80 5.13 6.78 -1.58
CA LEU A 80 4.37 5.54 -1.66
C LEU A 80 2.86 5.79 -1.44
N ASN A 81 2.51 6.48 -0.35
CA ASN A 81 1.10 6.71 -0.01
C ASN A 81 0.39 7.67 -0.96
N VAL A 82 1.05 8.75 -1.39
CA VAL A 82 0.44 9.73 -2.31
C VAL A 82 0.43 9.22 -3.74
N GLY A 83 1.52 8.61 -4.20
CA GLY A 83 1.70 8.18 -5.59
C GLY A 83 0.79 7.01 -5.97
N HIS A 84 0.58 6.06 -5.07
CA HIS A 84 -0.25 4.88 -5.31
C HIS A 84 -1.73 5.07 -4.93
N ALA A 85 -2.11 6.17 -4.27
CA ALA A 85 -3.50 6.38 -3.83
C ALA A 85 -4.53 6.24 -4.95
N ILE A 86 -4.33 6.93 -6.08
CA ILE A 86 -5.26 6.87 -7.22
C ILE A 86 -5.19 5.51 -7.93
N PRO A 87 -4.00 4.93 -8.21
CA PRO A 87 -3.90 3.56 -8.71
C PRO A 87 -4.64 2.53 -7.86
N VAL A 88 -4.44 2.50 -6.54
CA VAL A 88 -5.11 1.56 -5.63
C VAL A 88 -6.62 1.82 -5.54
N LEU A 89 -7.05 3.09 -5.59
CA LEU A 89 -8.47 3.40 -5.73
C LEU A 89 -9.05 2.91 -7.06
N THR A 90 -8.26 2.93 -8.13
CA THR A 90 -8.65 2.40 -9.45
C THR A 90 -8.80 0.88 -9.41
N GLU A 91 -7.85 0.19 -8.78
CA GLU A 91 -7.94 -1.25 -8.49
C GLU A 91 -9.22 -1.54 -7.69
N ALA A 92 -9.45 -0.76 -6.61
CA ALA A 92 -10.64 -0.94 -5.79
C ALA A 92 -11.94 -0.76 -6.56
N VAL A 93 -12.05 0.27 -7.39
CA VAL A 93 -13.23 0.50 -8.24
C VAL A 93 -13.47 -0.66 -9.21
N ILE A 94 -12.41 -1.25 -9.79
CA ILE A 94 -12.51 -2.38 -10.73
C ILE A 94 -13.00 -3.65 -10.03
N PHE A 95 -12.49 -3.97 -8.84
CA PHE A 95 -12.73 -5.26 -8.20
C PHE A 95 -13.75 -5.26 -7.05
N VAL A 96 -14.15 -4.10 -6.51
CA VAL A 96 -15.10 -4.03 -5.36
C VAL A 96 -16.46 -4.67 -5.65
N THR A 97 -16.82 -4.81 -6.92
CA THR A 97 -18.11 -5.36 -7.34
C THR A 97 -18.15 -6.89 -7.37
N VAL A 98 -16.99 -7.56 -7.22
CA VAL A 98 -16.87 -9.00 -7.51
C VAL A 98 -17.27 -9.87 -6.32
N ILE A 99 -17.09 -9.43 -5.07
CA ILE A 99 -17.24 -10.30 -3.89
C ILE A 99 -18.10 -9.67 -2.80
N LYS A 100 -19.08 -10.45 -2.31
CA LYS A 100 -19.98 -10.06 -1.20
C LYS A 100 -19.33 -10.41 0.15
N VAL A 101 -18.93 -9.40 0.91
CA VAL A 101 -18.46 -9.53 2.31
C VAL A 101 -19.51 -8.95 3.26
N ASP A 102 -19.55 -9.45 4.49
CA ASP A 102 -20.38 -8.83 5.53
C ASP A 102 -20.08 -7.33 5.66
N SER A 103 -21.18 -6.59 5.69
CA SER A 103 -21.23 -5.15 5.60
C SER A 103 -20.59 -4.46 6.79
N LEU A 104 -20.93 -4.94 8.00
CA LEU A 104 -20.44 -4.37 9.24
C LEU A 104 -18.93 -4.60 9.36
N THR A 105 -18.50 -5.83 9.09
CA THR A 105 -17.08 -6.22 9.11
C THR A 105 -16.28 -5.35 8.15
N LEU A 106 -16.71 -5.27 6.88
CA LEU A 106 -15.98 -4.52 5.86
C LEU A 106 -15.84 -3.04 6.24
N VAL A 107 -16.95 -2.37 6.57
CA VAL A 107 -16.94 -0.94 6.88
C VAL A 107 -16.12 -0.64 8.13
N THR A 108 -16.29 -1.41 9.21
CA THR A 108 -15.57 -1.15 10.47
C THR A 108 -14.07 -1.38 10.33
N LEU A 109 -13.64 -2.39 9.58
CA LEU A 109 -12.22 -2.64 9.32
C LEU A 109 -11.61 -1.54 8.45
N ILE A 110 -12.32 -1.07 7.40
CA ILE A 110 -11.86 0.04 6.57
C ILE A 110 -11.71 1.32 7.42
N LEU A 111 -12.71 1.66 8.22
CA LEU A 111 -12.68 2.84 9.08
C LEU A 111 -11.55 2.75 10.12
N ALA A 112 -11.29 1.56 10.65
CA ALA A 112 -10.17 1.34 11.55
C ALA A 112 -8.82 1.60 10.86
N ALA A 113 -8.62 1.06 9.64
CA ALA A 113 -7.42 1.29 8.86
C ALA A 113 -7.23 2.77 8.48
N ILE A 114 -8.32 3.47 8.14
CA ILE A 114 -8.33 4.93 7.91
C ILE A 114 -7.89 5.68 9.17
N GLY A 115 -8.46 5.36 10.33
CA GLY A 115 -8.08 5.97 11.60
C GLY A 115 -6.59 5.74 11.89
N GLY A 116 -6.15 4.49 11.74
CA GLY A 116 -4.75 4.08 11.89
C GLY A 116 -3.81 4.86 11.00
N SER A 117 -4.15 5.00 9.71
CA SER A 117 -3.30 5.72 8.75
C SER A 117 -3.25 7.22 9.02
N TRP A 118 -4.33 7.81 9.53
CA TRP A 118 -4.33 9.22 9.93
C TRP A 118 -3.34 9.48 11.08
N PHE A 119 -3.37 8.65 12.13
CA PHE A 119 -2.41 8.75 13.24
C PHE A 119 -0.99 8.40 12.81
N GLY A 120 -0.82 7.31 12.05
CA GLY A 120 0.47 6.83 11.57
C GLY A 120 1.16 7.88 10.70
N SER A 121 0.49 8.42 9.69
CA SER A 121 1.06 9.40 8.77
C SER A 121 1.48 10.69 9.49
N LYS A 122 0.70 11.16 10.47
CA LYS A 122 1.04 12.34 11.28
C LYS A 122 2.33 12.16 12.09
N TYR A 123 2.62 10.92 12.50
CA TYR A 123 3.86 10.59 13.20
C TYR A 123 5.02 10.40 12.22
N VAL A 124 4.81 9.65 11.14
CA VAL A 124 5.82 9.33 10.14
C VAL A 124 6.40 10.57 9.47
N THR A 125 5.59 11.59 9.20
CA THR A 125 6.04 12.85 8.59
C THR A 125 7.05 13.63 9.46
N LYS A 126 7.15 13.30 10.75
CA LYS A 126 8.05 13.98 11.71
C LYS A 126 9.32 13.20 12.03
N LEU A 127 9.48 12.02 11.42
CA LEU A 127 10.64 11.16 11.69
C LEU A 127 11.90 11.73 11.03
N SER A 128 13.03 11.55 11.71
CA SER A 128 14.35 11.81 11.12
C SER A 128 14.62 10.83 9.98
N GLU A 129 15.53 11.19 9.08
CA GLU A 129 15.88 10.33 7.95
C GLU A 129 16.39 8.95 8.39
N THR A 130 17.25 8.91 9.40
CA THR A 130 17.74 7.68 10.03
C THR A 130 16.59 6.82 10.56
N ALA A 131 15.59 7.42 11.21
CA ALA A 131 14.45 6.69 11.73
C ALA A 131 13.60 6.12 10.57
N VAL A 132 13.33 6.92 9.53
CA VAL A 132 12.60 6.46 8.34
C VAL A 132 13.34 5.31 7.66
N GLN A 133 14.65 5.43 7.44
CA GLN A 133 15.47 4.36 6.86
C GLN A 133 15.40 3.07 7.67
N LYS A 134 15.52 3.16 9.00
CA LYS A 134 15.45 2.00 9.89
C LYS A 134 14.07 1.33 9.83
N TRP A 135 12.99 2.11 9.92
CA TRP A 135 11.63 1.61 9.92
C TRP A 135 11.23 1.02 8.55
N ILE A 136 11.62 1.66 7.44
CA ILE A 136 11.44 1.12 6.09
C ILE A 136 12.23 -0.17 5.92
N GLY A 137 13.47 -0.23 6.39
CA GLY A 137 14.28 -1.44 6.33
C GLY A 137 13.59 -2.63 7.01
N TRP A 138 13.10 -2.45 8.24
CA TRP A 138 12.31 -3.47 8.93
C TRP A 138 10.98 -3.77 8.24
N ALA A 139 10.30 -2.75 7.73
CA ALA A 139 9.06 -2.92 6.98
C ALA A 139 9.24 -3.80 5.75
N LEU A 140 10.32 -3.61 4.99
CA LEU A 140 10.65 -4.42 3.82
C LEU A 140 11.00 -5.86 4.20
N LEU A 141 11.79 -6.07 5.27
CA LEU A 141 12.10 -7.43 5.74
C LEU A 141 10.85 -8.19 6.20
N ILE A 142 9.98 -7.54 6.97
CA ILE A 142 8.71 -8.12 7.41
C ILE A 142 7.83 -8.41 6.19
N THR A 143 7.73 -7.47 5.25
CA THR A 143 6.95 -7.65 4.01
C THR A 143 7.47 -8.83 3.19
N ALA A 144 8.79 -8.96 3.02
CA ALA A 144 9.40 -10.08 2.30
C ALA A 144 9.09 -11.43 2.95
N ILE A 145 9.17 -11.52 4.30
CA ILE A 145 8.79 -12.73 5.04
C ILE A 145 7.31 -13.05 4.84
N LEU A 146 6.43 -12.05 4.98
CA LEU A 146 4.99 -12.24 4.81
C LEU A 146 4.62 -12.63 3.37
N MET A 147 5.29 -12.07 2.37
CA MET A 147 5.15 -12.48 0.98
C MET A 147 5.61 -13.92 0.76
N LEU A 148 6.73 -14.33 1.36
CA LEU A 148 7.21 -15.71 1.29
C LEU A 148 6.20 -16.68 1.92
N LEU A 149 5.67 -16.36 3.10
CA LEU A 149 4.65 -17.18 3.78
C LEU A 149 3.33 -17.26 3.00
N ARG A 150 2.99 -16.20 2.26
CA ARG A 150 1.86 -16.23 1.32
C ARG A 150 2.16 -17.15 0.14
N GLN A 151 3.34 -17.02 -0.45
CA GLN A 151 3.76 -17.77 -1.64
C GLN A 151 3.93 -19.27 -1.37
N THR A 152 4.36 -19.65 -0.17
CA THR A 152 4.45 -21.05 0.27
C THR A 152 3.14 -21.60 0.84
N GLU A 153 2.03 -20.89 0.64
CA GLU A 153 0.68 -21.23 1.08
C GLU A 153 0.51 -21.38 2.61
N VAL A 154 1.51 -21.03 3.42
CA VAL A 154 1.43 -21.09 4.89
C VAL A 154 0.31 -20.19 5.41
N ILE A 155 0.14 -19.00 4.83
CA ILE A 155 -0.99 -18.12 5.19
C ILE A 155 -2.32 -18.76 4.74
N ALA A 156 -2.37 -19.41 3.58
CA ALA A 156 -3.60 -20.05 3.09
C ALA A 156 -4.05 -21.20 4.01
N LEU A 157 -3.12 -21.91 4.66
CA LEU A 157 -3.43 -22.94 5.65
C LEU A 157 -4.23 -22.38 6.84
N LEU A 158 -4.01 -21.13 7.24
CA LEU A 158 -4.79 -20.46 8.30
C LEU A 158 -6.26 -20.28 7.91
N GLY A 159 -6.53 -20.20 6.60
CA GLY A 159 -7.86 -20.04 6.03
C GLY A 159 -8.56 -21.35 5.66
N LYS A 160 -7.87 -22.49 5.76
CA LYS A 160 -8.38 -23.78 5.28
C LYS A 160 -9.54 -24.26 6.16
N GLY A 161 -10.70 -24.45 5.55
CA GLY A 161 -11.92 -24.87 6.25
C GLY A 161 -12.71 -23.72 6.89
N ASN A 162 -12.24 -22.48 6.75
CA ASN A 162 -13.01 -21.31 7.17
C ASN A 162 -14.23 -21.11 6.26
N THR A 163 -15.34 -20.70 6.87
CA THR A 163 -16.62 -20.45 6.17
C THR A 163 -17.18 -19.05 6.42
N ALA A 164 -16.59 -18.27 7.34
CA ALA A 164 -17.16 -16.98 7.72
C ALA A 164 -16.91 -15.91 6.65
N MET A 165 -17.98 -15.19 6.29
CA MET A 165 -17.91 -14.02 5.41
C MET A 165 -17.92 -12.70 6.18
N GLY A 166 -17.91 -12.77 7.52
CA GLY A 166 -17.93 -11.63 8.43
C GLY A 166 -17.45 -12.02 9.82
N LEU A 167 -17.09 -11.02 10.63
CA LEU A 167 -16.67 -11.15 12.01
C LEU A 167 -17.76 -10.60 12.93
N THR A 168 -17.96 -11.26 14.06
CA THR A 168 -18.89 -10.81 15.11
C THR A 168 -18.22 -10.91 16.49
N GLY A 169 -18.79 -10.19 17.47
CA GLY A 169 -18.32 -10.23 18.86
C GLY A 169 -16.83 -9.89 19.01
N VAL A 170 -16.11 -10.69 19.80
CA VAL A 170 -14.68 -10.49 20.09
C VAL A 170 -13.82 -10.53 18.83
N LYS A 171 -14.16 -11.39 17.86
CA LYS A 171 -13.39 -11.50 16.61
C LYS A 171 -13.44 -10.21 15.80
N LEU A 172 -14.59 -9.53 15.77
CA LEU A 172 -14.74 -8.24 15.11
C LEU A 172 -13.88 -7.17 15.80
N ILE A 173 -13.87 -7.14 17.13
CA ILE A 173 -13.04 -6.21 17.90
C ILE A 173 -11.56 -6.42 17.60
N VAL A 174 -11.08 -7.67 17.59
CA VAL A 174 -9.69 -7.99 17.23
C VAL A 174 -9.38 -7.55 15.79
N GLY A 175 -10.30 -7.80 14.85
CA GLY A 175 -10.17 -7.34 13.47
C GLY A 175 -10.05 -5.82 13.35
N ILE A 176 -10.87 -5.07 14.08
CA ILE A 176 -10.82 -3.59 14.13
C ILE A 176 -9.48 -3.11 14.68
N ILE A 177 -9.06 -3.63 15.84
CA ILE A 177 -7.80 -3.23 16.48
C ILE A 177 -6.61 -3.55 15.57
N GLY A 178 -6.57 -4.75 14.99
CA GLY A 178 -5.50 -5.15 14.09
C GLY A 178 -5.45 -4.28 12.84
N ASN A 179 -6.59 -4.01 12.20
CA ASN A 179 -6.60 -3.19 10.99
C ASN A 179 -6.25 -1.71 11.25
N PHE A 180 -6.54 -1.20 12.45
CA PHE A 180 -6.02 0.10 12.89
C PHE A 180 -4.49 0.11 12.89
N PHE A 181 -3.84 -0.90 13.49
CA PHE A 181 -2.38 -0.97 13.47
C PHE A 181 -1.82 -1.20 12.06
N PHE A 182 -2.48 -2.01 11.23
CA PHE A 182 -2.06 -2.20 9.84
C PHE A 182 -2.16 -0.92 9.03
N GLY A 183 -3.21 -0.11 9.23
CA GLY A 183 -3.33 1.21 8.62
C GLY A 183 -2.19 2.15 9.05
N ALA A 184 -1.83 2.14 10.33
CA ALA A 184 -0.69 2.92 10.82
C ALA A 184 0.64 2.43 10.23
N LEU A 185 0.89 1.12 10.21
CA LEU A 185 2.11 0.51 9.67
C LEU A 185 2.27 0.74 8.16
N MET A 186 1.16 0.75 7.41
CA MET A 186 1.19 1.03 5.97
C MET A 186 1.70 2.43 5.67
N THR A 187 1.49 3.40 6.56
CA THR A 187 2.03 4.76 6.36
C THR A 187 3.56 4.81 6.35
N VAL A 188 4.23 3.80 6.91
CA VAL A 188 5.70 3.65 6.91
C VAL A 188 6.19 2.93 5.64
N GLY A 189 5.35 2.12 5.00
CA GLY A 189 5.71 1.30 3.84
C GLY A 189 5.44 -0.21 3.99
N VAL A 190 4.89 -0.67 5.13
CA VAL A 190 4.51 -2.09 5.32
C VAL A 190 3.22 -2.36 4.54
N GLY A 191 3.23 -3.29 3.59
CA GLY A 191 2.01 -3.67 2.87
C GLY A 191 0.94 -4.22 3.81
N LEU A 192 -0.29 -3.71 3.72
CA LEU A 192 -1.43 -4.20 4.53
C LEU A 192 -1.89 -5.60 4.09
N TYR A 193 -1.54 -6.02 2.87
CA TYR A 193 -2.12 -7.18 2.22
C TYR A 193 -1.95 -8.50 3.01
N ALA A 194 -0.71 -8.94 3.15
CA ALA A 194 -0.39 -10.18 3.86
C ALA A 194 -0.76 -10.18 5.36
N PRO A 195 -0.49 -9.12 6.16
CA PRO A 195 -0.87 -9.12 7.57
C PRO A 195 -2.39 -9.11 7.78
N CYS A 196 -3.15 -8.39 6.95
CA CYS A 196 -4.61 -8.41 6.98
C CYS A 196 -5.15 -9.81 6.64
N MET A 197 -4.66 -10.43 5.56
CA MET A 197 -5.04 -11.79 5.18
C MET A 197 -4.81 -12.79 6.33
N ALA A 198 -3.61 -12.81 6.91
CA ALA A 198 -3.29 -13.70 8.02
C ALA A 198 -4.24 -13.48 9.21
N MET A 199 -4.50 -12.22 9.58
CA MET A 199 -5.41 -11.89 10.68
C MET A 199 -6.84 -12.40 10.41
N VAL A 200 -7.44 -12.05 9.27
CA VAL A 200 -8.83 -12.42 9.02
C VAL A 200 -9.01 -13.93 8.88
N TYR A 201 -7.99 -14.64 8.38
CA TYR A 201 -7.98 -16.10 8.36
C TYR A 201 -7.91 -16.70 9.76
N MET A 202 -7.03 -16.21 10.63
CA MET A 202 -7.00 -16.65 12.04
C MET A 202 -8.31 -16.37 12.78
N LEU A 203 -9.05 -15.33 12.37
CA LEU A 203 -10.36 -15.00 12.92
C LEU A 203 -11.50 -15.86 12.33
N GLY A 204 -11.21 -16.71 11.34
CA GLY A 204 -12.13 -17.68 10.77
C GLY A 204 -12.80 -17.24 9.47
N MET A 205 -12.33 -16.15 8.84
CA MET A 205 -12.85 -15.70 7.55
C MET A 205 -12.30 -16.51 6.38
N THR A 206 -13.10 -16.64 5.32
CA THR A 206 -12.69 -17.30 4.09
C THR A 206 -11.65 -16.49 3.32
N PRO A 207 -10.82 -17.15 2.47
CA PRO A 207 -9.97 -16.48 1.50
C PRO A 207 -10.69 -15.47 0.60
N LEU A 208 -11.93 -15.78 0.22
CA LEU A 208 -12.75 -14.92 -0.62
C LEU A 208 -13.05 -13.59 0.06
N ALA A 209 -13.29 -13.59 1.37
CA ALA A 209 -13.65 -12.38 2.09
C ALA A 209 -12.45 -11.45 2.41
N ALA A 210 -11.22 -11.98 2.39
CA ALA A 210 -10.03 -11.20 2.73
C ALA A 210 -9.66 -10.17 1.66
N PHE A 211 -9.82 -10.51 0.38
CA PHE A 211 -9.39 -9.67 -0.73
C PHE A 211 -10.12 -8.30 -0.76
N PRO A 212 -11.46 -8.23 -0.66
CA PRO A 212 -12.17 -6.95 -0.61
C PRO A 212 -11.84 -6.13 0.63
N ILE A 213 -11.68 -6.77 1.80
CA ILE A 213 -11.32 -6.08 3.06
C ILE A 213 -9.97 -5.38 2.90
N MET A 214 -8.99 -6.12 2.41
CA MET A 214 -7.62 -5.66 2.20
C MET A 214 -7.56 -4.50 1.21
N MET A 215 -8.09 -4.69 0.01
CA MET A 215 -8.09 -3.70 -1.06
C MET A 215 -8.85 -2.43 -0.67
N CYS A 216 -10.08 -2.56 -0.13
CA CYS A 216 -10.85 -1.39 0.27
C CYS A 216 -10.24 -0.67 1.48
N SER A 217 -9.54 -1.39 2.37
CA SER A 217 -8.79 -0.76 3.46
C SER A 217 -7.67 0.11 2.91
N CYS A 218 -6.84 -0.41 2.00
CA CYS A 218 -5.77 0.34 1.33
C CYS A 218 -6.32 1.57 0.57
N ALA A 219 -7.36 1.37 -0.23
CA ALA A 219 -7.99 2.42 -1.01
C ALA A 219 -8.62 3.52 -0.13
N GLY A 220 -9.17 3.15 1.02
CA GLY A 220 -9.68 4.10 2.01
C GLY A 220 -8.58 4.88 2.73
N LEU A 221 -7.52 4.19 3.15
CA LEU A 221 -6.53 4.75 4.07
C LEU A 221 -5.49 5.64 3.38
N GLN A 222 -5.12 5.38 2.12
CA GLN A 222 -4.08 6.13 1.41
C GLN A 222 -4.45 7.60 1.13
N PRO A 223 -5.68 7.94 0.71
CA PRO A 223 -6.10 9.35 0.58
C PRO A 223 -6.05 10.09 1.92
N VAL A 224 -6.41 9.43 3.01
CA VAL A 224 -6.40 10.04 4.35
C VAL A 224 -4.96 10.24 4.85
N ALA A 225 -4.07 9.26 4.63
CA ALA A 225 -2.65 9.42 4.91
C ALA A 225 -2.02 10.54 4.06
N SER A 226 -2.44 10.65 2.79
CA SER A 226 -1.96 11.67 1.85
C SER A 226 -2.21 13.09 2.34
N ILE A 227 -3.28 13.35 3.11
CA ILE A 227 -3.54 14.67 3.71
C ILE A 227 -2.33 15.15 4.52
N ASN A 228 -1.80 14.28 5.39
CA ASN A 228 -0.68 14.64 6.26
C ASN A 228 0.63 14.75 5.47
N PHE A 229 0.91 13.83 4.54
CA PHE A 229 2.12 13.89 3.71
C PHE A 229 2.17 15.12 2.80
N ILE A 230 1.03 15.51 2.21
CA ILE A 230 0.91 16.72 1.38
C ILE A 230 1.06 17.97 2.26
N ARG A 231 0.34 18.04 3.39
CA ARG A 231 0.38 19.19 4.30
C ARG A 231 1.78 19.46 4.83
N GLU A 232 2.50 18.41 5.23
CA GLU A 232 3.86 18.50 5.77
C GLU A 232 4.94 18.56 4.67
N LYS A 233 4.55 18.58 3.39
CA LYS A 233 5.46 18.57 2.22
C LYS A 233 6.46 17.40 2.27
N ALA A 234 6.07 16.30 2.91
CA ALA A 234 6.89 15.13 3.20
C ALA A 234 6.79 14.06 2.08
N TYR A 235 6.76 14.51 0.82
CA TYR A 235 6.77 13.65 -0.36
C TYR A 235 7.42 14.38 -1.55
N SER A 236 7.81 13.62 -2.58
CA SER A 236 8.28 14.21 -3.84
C SER A 236 7.12 14.32 -4.83
N ARG A 237 6.73 15.55 -5.18
CA ARG A 237 5.58 15.83 -6.07
C ARG A 237 5.75 15.20 -7.44
N LYS A 238 6.90 15.43 -8.07
CA LYS A 238 7.23 14.90 -9.40
C LYS A 238 7.18 13.38 -9.43
N ILE A 239 7.85 12.73 -8.48
CA ILE A 239 7.91 11.25 -8.41
C ILE A 239 6.52 10.68 -8.14
N ALA A 240 5.80 11.21 -7.16
CA ALA A 240 4.45 10.73 -6.82
C ALA A 240 3.46 10.92 -7.97
N LEU A 241 3.47 12.07 -8.65
CA LEU A 241 2.59 12.32 -9.80
C LEU A 241 2.95 11.41 -10.98
N ALA A 242 4.24 11.21 -11.26
CA ALA A 242 4.68 10.30 -12.29
C ALA A 242 4.23 8.86 -12.00
N ILE A 243 4.40 8.40 -10.74
CA ILE A 243 3.92 7.09 -10.29
C ILE A 243 2.40 6.99 -10.48
N THR A 244 1.63 7.99 -10.06
CA THR A 244 0.18 8.01 -10.27
C THR A 244 -0.20 7.87 -11.76
N ILE A 245 0.45 8.65 -12.64
CA ILE A 245 0.16 8.64 -14.08
C ILE A 245 0.51 7.30 -14.71
N GLY A 246 1.64 6.71 -14.35
CA GLY A 246 2.07 5.39 -14.86
C GLY A 246 1.31 4.22 -14.23
N GLY A 247 0.89 4.37 -12.97
CA GLY A 247 0.21 3.34 -12.19
C GLY A 247 -1.19 3.02 -12.70
N ILE A 248 -1.98 4.04 -13.05
CA ILE A 248 -3.34 3.87 -13.59
C ILE A 248 -3.39 2.91 -14.79
N PRO A 249 -2.59 3.09 -15.87
CA PRO A 249 -2.58 2.13 -16.97
C PRO A 249 -2.00 0.77 -16.56
N GLY A 250 -1.07 0.71 -15.61
CA GLY A 250 -0.58 -0.55 -15.03
C GLY A 250 -1.71 -1.39 -14.43
N VAL A 251 -2.57 -0.76 -13.60
CA VAL A 251 -3.76 -1.40 -13.01
C VAL A 251 -4.74 -1.86 -14.08
N ILE A 252 -5.10 -0.97 -15.01
CA ILE A 252 -6.10 -1.27 -16.06
C ILE A 252 -5.64 -2.45 -16.91
N ILE A 253 -4.37 -2.46 -17.34
CA ILE A 253 -3.82 -3.56 -18.12
C ILE A 253 -3.80 -4.84 -17.29
N ALA A 254 -3.23 -4.82 -16.08
CA ALA A 254 -3.19 -6.00 -15.21
C ALA A 254 -4.57 -6.63 -14.98
N SER A 255 -5.61 -5.80 -14.83
CA SER A 255 -6.98 -6.26 -14.63
C SER A 255 -7.52 -7.15 -15.76
N GLN A 256 -6.96 -7.05 -16.97
CA GLN A 256 -7.35 -7.82 -18.15
C GLN A 256 -6.61 -9.17 -18.27
N PHE A 257 -5.45 -9.33 -17.60
CA PHE A 257 -4.58 -10.51 -17.70
C PHE A 257 -4.68 -11.47 -16.51
N LEU A 258 -5.58 -11.20 -15.56
CA LEU A 258 -5.65 -11.84 -14.24
C LEU A 258 -5.95 -13.35 -14.22
N MET A 259 -6.21 -14.01 -15.36
CA MET A 259 -6.60 -15.42 -15.35
C MET A 259 -5.52 -16.43 -15.75
N ASN A 260 -4.34 -16.05 -16.28
CA ASN A 260 -3.42 -17.05 -16.87
C ASN A 260 -1.89 -16.84 -16.67
N LEU A 261 -1.43 -15.93 -15.81
CA LEU A 261 0.00 -15.72 -15.56
C LEU A 261 0.48 -16.49 -14.33
N ASP A 262 1.42 -17.43 -14.50
CA ASP A 262 2.19 -17.97 -13.37
C ASP A 262 3.20 -16.92 -12.90
N ILE A 263 2.81 -16.21 -11.84
CA ILE A 263 3.59 -15.14 -11.24
C ILE A 263 4.49 -15.66 -10.10
N SER A 264 4.57 -16.97 -9.89
CA SER A 264 5.28 -17.55 -8.75
C SER A 264 6.77 -17.23 -8.80
N MET A 265 7.41 -17.47 -9.95
CA MET A 265 8.84 -17.16 -10.13
C MET A 265 9.12 -15.66 -9.98
N VAL A 266 8.24 -14.80 -10.52
CA VAL A 266 8.38 -13.34 -10.38
C VAL A 266 8.26 -12.93 -8.92
N THR A 267 7.31 -13.53 -8.19
CA THR A 267 7.10 -13.23 -6.76
C THR A 267 8.31 -13.63 -5.92
N TYR A 268 8.91 -14.81 -6.16
CA TYR A 268 10.14 -15.22 -5.48
C TYR A 268 11.31 -14.27 -5.77
N LEU A 269 11.49 -13.85 -7.03
CA LEU A 269 12.50 -12.87 -7.40
C LEU A 269 12.29 -11.55 -6.65
N VAL A 270 11.05 -11.04 -6.62
CA VAL A 270 10.70 -9.81 -5.90
C VAL A 270 10.98 -9.95 -4.41
N ILE A 271 10.65 -11.09 -3.77
CA ILE A 271 10.94 -11.36 -2.35
C ILE A 271 12.45 -11.23 -2.08
N VAL A 272 13.31 -11.86 -2.89
CA VAL A 272 14.76 -11.80 -2.71
C VAL A 272 15.26 -10.36 -2.79
N ILE A 273 14.78 -9.58 -3.76
CA ILE A 273 15.25 -8.21 -3.95
C ILE A 273 14.71 -7.28 -2.85
N ILE A 274 13.47 -7.46 -2.39
CA ILE A 274 12.93 -6.72 -1.25
C ILE A 274 13.75 -7.02 0.01
N PHE A 275 14.10 -8.29 0.24
CA PHE A 275 14.92 -8.68 1.39
C PHE A 275 16.28 -7.97 1.35
N TYR A 276 16.95 -7.97 0.20
CA TYR A 276 18.18 -7.23 -0.02
C TYR A 276 18.00 -5.71 0.22
N THR A 277 16.92 -5.13 -0.32
CA THR A 277 16.62 -3.70 -0.16
C THR A 277 16.37 -3.34 1.31
N GLY A 278 15.69 -4.21 2.06
CA GLY A 278 15.48 -4.04 3.50
C GLY A 278 16.79 -4.00 4.29
N ILE A 279 17.72 -4.92 4.00
CA ILE A 279 19.07 -4.91 4.58
C ILE A 279 19.79 -3.61 4.23
N GLN A 280 19.76 -3.18 2.96
CA GLN A 280 20.39 -1.94 2.51
C GLN A 280 19.88 -0.71 3.28
N TYR A 281 18.57 -0.60 3.51
CA TYR A 281 17.99 0.50 4.30
C TYR A 281 18.44 0.48 5.77
N ILE A 282 18.51 -0.71 6.40
CA ILE A 282 19.03 -0.84 7.76
C ILE A 282 20.51 -0.42 7.82
N LEU A 283 21.32 -0.86 6.85
CA LEU A 283 22.74 -0.47 6.78
C LEU A 283 22.90 1.03 6.50
N LYS A 284 22.07 1.61 5.64
CA LYS A 284 22.04 3.06 5.36
C LYS A 284 21.75 3.84 6.63
N SER A 285 20.76 3.42 7.43
CA SER A 285 20.43 4.08 8.71
C SER A 285 21.61 4.14 9.69
N ARG A 286 22.46 3.11 9.72
CA ARG A 286 23.64 3.11 10.59
C ARG A 286 24.69 4.12 10.13
N LYS A 287 24.85 4.32 8.82
CA LYS A 287 25.80 5.29 8.26
C LYS A 287 25.31 6.71 8.47
N THR A 288 24.02 6.97 8.23
CA THR A 288 23.39 8.28 8.46
C THR A 288 23.43 8.70 9.93
N ALA A 289 23.39 7.75 10.88
CA ALA A 289 23.51 8.03 12.30
C ALA A 289 24.93 8.46 12.75
N VAL A 290 25.95 8.16 11.95
CA VAL A 290 27.37 8.43 12.24
C VAL A 290 27.86 9.71 11.55
N ALA A 291 27.14 10.19 10.54
CA ALA A 291 27.40 11.43 9.81
C ALA A 291 26.70 12.62 10.47
#